data_AF-A0A1B8PVY8-F1
#
_entry.id   AF-A0A1B8PVY8-F1
#
_cell.length_a   1.000
_cell.length_b   1.000
_cell.length_c   1.000
_cell.angle_alpha   90.00
_cell.angle_beta   90.00
_cell.angle_gamma   90.00
#
_symmetry.space_group_name_H-M   'P 1'
#
loop_
_entity.id
_entity.type
_entity.pdbx_description
1 polymer ?
#
loop_
_entity_poly.entity_id
_entity_poly.type
_entity_poly.pdbx_seq_one_letter_code
_entity_poly.pdbx_strand_id
1 'polypeptide(L)'
;MIDPVSLLLWMAAGAAVGAAVVIFWEEIRNFFIESFQRLPVEVQQNLQGVVSLAKAVDRAIIKTFKYYSYDQVTQSWSETVETKRINDSEVPEHIRNRLKSGNTVDITDEVAKELQLHL
;
A
#
# COMPACT_ATOMS: atom_id res chain seq x y z
N MET A 1 -20.89 -1.87 2.75
CA MET A 1 -21.24 -2.57 4.00
C MET A 1 -20.69 -3.98 3.87
N ILE A 2 -19.62 -4.34 4.60
CA ILE A 2 -19.02 -5.67 4.52
C ILE A 2 -19.88 -6.62 5.34
N ASP A 3 -20.35 -7.73 4.75
CA ASP A 3 -21.24 -8.67 5.42
C ASP A 3 -20.48 -9.68 6.31
N PRO A 4 -21.12 -10.20 7.38
CA PRO A 4 -20.47 -11.12 8.32
C PRO A 4 -20.18 -12.51 7.75
N VAL A 5 -20.77 -12.87 6.61
CA VAL A 5 -20.49 -14.13 5.90
C VAL A 5 -19.16 -14.05 5.16
N SER A 6 -18.82 -12.87 4.64
CA SER A 6 -17.53 -12.54 4.06
C SER A 6 -16.43 -12.73 5.11
N LEU A 7 -16.58 -12.21 6.33
CA LEU A 7 -15.61 -12.39 7.41
C LEU A 7 -15.28 -13.88 7.73
N LEU A 8 -16.24 -14.79 7.62
CA LEU A 8 -16.04 -16.22 7.84
C LEU A 8 -15.33 -16.92 6.65
N LEU A 9 -15.59 -16.48 5.42
CA LEU A 9 -14.90 -16.99 4.23
C LEU A 9 -13.41 -16.61 4.19
N TRP A 10 -13.03 -15.47 4.76
CA TRP A 10 -11.63 -15.08 4.94
C TRP A 10 -10.89 -15.97 5.95
N MET A 11 -11.58 -16.47 6.98
CA MET A 11 -10.99 -17.36 7.98
C MET A 11 -10.79 -18.80 7.49
N ALA A 12 -11.57 -19.26 6.51
CA ALA A 12 -11.47 -20.62 5.97
C ALA A 12 -10.42 -20.77 4.83
N ALA A 13 -10.13 -19.70 4.09
CA ALA A 13 -9.11 -19.71 3.03
C ALA A 13 -7.68 -19.40 3.55
N GLY A 14 -7.55 -18.98 4.81
CA GLY A 14 -6.33 -18.38 5.37
C GLY A 14 -5.52 -19.26 6.34
N ALA A 15 -5.67 -20.58 6.31
CA ALA A 15 -4.98 -21.48 7.26
C ALA A 15 -3.43 -21.51 7.14
N ALA A 16 -2.83 -20.69 6.27
CA ALA A 16 -1.38 -20.54 6.16
C ALA A 16 -0.92 -19.08 5.98
N VAL A 17 -1.74 -18.08 6.33
CA VAL A 17 -1.28 -16.69 6.38
C VAL A 17 -0.72 -16.45 7.78
N GLY A 18 0.60 -16.62 7.95
CA GLY A 18 1.26 -16.41 9.24
C GLY A 18 0.98 -14.99 9.79
N ALA A 19 0.91 -14.85 11.12
CA ALA A 19 0.54 -13.60 11.80
C ALA A 19 1.30 -12.35 11.29
N ALA A 20 2.55 -12.50 10.88
CA ALA A 20 3.36 -11.44 10.30
C ALA A 20 2.74 -10.81 9.03
N VAL A 21 2.13 -11.62 8.17
CA VAL A 21 1.50 -11.15 6.91
C VAL A 21 0.25 -10.32 7.20
N VAL A 22 -0.54 -10.72 8.20
CA VAL A 22 -1.72 -9.96 8.63
C VAL A 22 -1.31 -8.59 9.17
N ILE A 23 -0.31 -8.56 10.06
CA ILE A 23 0.22 -7.32 10.64
C ILE A 23 0.72 -6.38 9.53
N PHE A 24 1.48 -6.91 8.56
CA PHE A 24 1.95 -6.11 7.44
C PHE A 24 0.82 -5.44 6.66
N TRP A 25 -0.22 -6.19 6.28
CA TRP A 25 -1.32 -5.60 5.50
C TRP A 25 -2.16 -4.62 6.31
N GLU A 26 -2.32 -4.86 7.61
CA GLU A 26 -2.95 -3.90 8.52
C GLU A 26 -2.14 -2.60 8.58
N GLU A 27 -0.81 -2.68 8.71
CA GLU A 27 0.05 -1.50 8.72
C GLU A 27 0.04 -0.74 7.40
N ILE A 28 -0.01 -1.44 6.27
CA ILE A 28 -0.12 -0.85 4.93
C ILE A 28 -1.45 -0.11 4.79
N ARG A 29 -2.55 -0.71 5.24
CA ARG A 29 -3.87 -0.09 5.25
C ARG A 29 -3.88 1.19 6.08
N ASN A 30 -3.41 1.10 7.32
CA ASN A 30 -3.41 2.25 8.23
C ASN A 30 -2.52 3.36 7.67
N PHE A 31 -1.34 3.02 7.16
CA PHE A 31 -0.46 3.99 6.53
C PHE A 31 -1.09 4.66 5.31
N PHE A 32 -1.76 3.89 4.43
CA PHE A 32 -2.47 4.45 3.27
C PHE A 32 -3.57 5.44 3.69
N ILE A 33 -4.40 5.08 4.68
CA ILE A 33 -5.48 5.93 5.16
C ILE A 33 -4.92 7.22 5.76
N GLU A 34 -3.94 7.09 6.65
CA GLU A 34 -3.32 8.24 7.32
C GLU A 34 -2.61 9.17 6.33
N SER A 35 -1.87 8.60 5.36
CA SER A 35 -1.18 9.39 4.34
C SER A 35 -2.16 10.08 3.40
N PHE A 36 -3.23 9.41 2.97
CA PHE A 36 -4.29 10.03 2.17
C PHE A 36 -4.97 11.19 2.92
N GLN A 37 -5.27 11.00 4.22
CA GLN A 37 -5.90 12.04 5.05
C GLN A 37 -5.01 13.27 5.28
N ARG A 38 -3.68 13.12 5.20
CA ARG A 38 -2.74 14.24 5.29
C ARG A 38 -2.62 15.04 4.00
N LEU A 39 -3.10 14.52 2.87
CA LEU A 39 -3.04 15.24 1.60
C LEU A 39 -3.93 16.50 1.66
N PRO A 40 -3.53 17.60 1.01
CA PRO A 40 -4.42 18.74 0.80
C PRO A 40 -5.74 18.29 0.15
N VAL A 41 -6.84 18.94 0.51
CA VAL A 41 -8.19 18.58 0.01
C VAL A 41 -8.23 18.60 -1.51
N GLU A 42 -7.52 19.55 -2.13
CA GLU A 42 -7.43 19.70 -3.58
C GLU A 42 -6.73 18.50 -4.23
N VAL A 43 -5.69 17.96 -3.58
CA VAL A 43 -4.98 16.75 -4.06
C VAL A 43 -5.88 15.52 -3.93
N GLN A 44 -6.62 15.40 -2.83
CA GLN A 44 -7.57 14.29 -2.63
C GLN A 44 -8.68 14.30 -3.70
N GLN A 45 -9.23 15.48 -4.01
CA GLN A 45 -10.31 15.65 -5.00
C GLN A 45 -9.84 15.45 -6.44
N ASN A 46 -8.61 15.84 -6.75
CA ASN A 46 -8.05 15.79 -8.10
C ASN A 46 -7.15 14.57 -8.32
N LEU A 47 -7.21 13.58 -7.43
CA LEU A 47 -6.39 12.38 -7.50
C LEU A 47 -6.65 11.63 -8.81
N GLN A 48 -5.59 11.37 -9.56
CA GLN A 48 -5.62 10.63 -10.83
C GLN A 48 -5.04 9.21 -10.68
N GLY A 49 -4.22 8.98 -9.66
CA GLY A 49 -3.66 7.65 -9.42
C GLY A 49 -2.77 7.59 -8.19
N VAL A 50 -2.54 6.36 -7.73
CA VAL A 50 -1.63 6.04 -6.63
C VAL A 50 -0.71 4.92 -7.06
N VAL A 51 0.59 5.09 -6.84
CA VAL A 51 1.59 4.04 -7.03
C VAL A 51 2.16 3.63 -5.68
N SER A 52 2.40 2.33 -5.52
CA SER A 52 2.84 1.74 -4.28
C SER A 52 4.12 0.93 -4.46
N LEU A 53 5.22 1.44 -3.91
CA LEU A 53 6.55 0.84 -4.07
C LEU A 53 7.05 0.27 -2.75
N ALA A 54 7.77 -0.84 -2.80
CA ALA A 54 8.61 -1.32 -1.70
C ALA A 54 10.07 -1.28 -2.13
N LYS A 55 10.94 -0.83 -1.23
CA LYS A 55 12.39 -0.72 -1.46
C LYS A 55 13.17 -1.33 -0.31
N ALA A 56 14.12 -2.21 -0.60
CA ALA A 56 15.02 -2.74 0.41
C ALA A 56 16.12 -1.72 0.75
N VAL A 57 16.33 -1.45 2.04
CA VAL A 57 17.39 -0.56 2.55
C VAL A 57 18.00 -1.20 3.80
N ASP A 58 19.21 -1.75 3.66
CA ASP A 58 19.94 -2.51 4.67
C ASP A 58 19.08 -3.62 5.31
N ARG A 59 18.64 -3.42 6.56
CA ARG A 59 17.82 -4.35 7.36
C ARG A 59 16.35 -3.94 7.46
N ALA A 60 15.89 -3.06 6.58
CA ALA A 60 14.51 -2.61 6.57
C ALA A 60 13.97 -2.51 5.16
N ILE A 61 12.64 -2.44 5.09
CA ILE A 61 11.93 -2.20 3.85
C ILE A 61 11.26 -0.84 3.96
N ILE A 62 11.53 0.03 3.00
CA ILE A 62 10.88 1.32 2.87
C ILE A 62 9.69 1.15 1.93
N LYS A 63 8.50 1.38 2.46
CA LYS A 63 7.27 1.49 1.71
C LYS A 63 7.11 2.94 1.25
N THR A 64 6.69 3.13 0.01
CA THR A 64 6.42 4.44 -0.57
C THR A 64 5.05 4.44 -1.26
N PHE A 65 4.21 5.39 -0.91
CA PHE A 65 3.04 5.77 -1.70
C PHE A 65 3.35 7.05 -2.47
N LYS A 66 2.99 7.06 -3.75
CA LYS A 66 3.06 8.23 -4.61
C LYS A 66 1.66 8.55 -5.08
N TYR A 67 1.16 9.72 -4.71
CA TYR A 67 -0.14 10.24 -5.10
C TYR A 67 0.05 11.23 -6.24
N TYR A 68 -0.59 10.98 -7.37
CA TYR A 68 -0.56 11.87 -8.52
C TYR A 68 -1.91 12.56 -8.64
N SER A 69 -1.91 13.89 -8.65
CA SER A 69 -3.11 14.69 -8.89
C SER A 69 -2.90 15.68 -10.03
N TYR A 70 -3.98 16.00 -10.71
CA TYR A 70 -3.97 16.97 -11.82
C TYR A 70 -4.98 18.08 -11.56
N ASP A 71 -4.50 19.29 -11.39
CA ASP A 71 -5.34 20.47 -11.21
C ASP A 71 -5.76 21.02 -12.58
N GLN A 72 -7.06 20.95 -12.88
CA GLN A 72 -7.62 21.42 -14.15
C GLN A 72 -7.61 22.96 -14.27
N VAL A 73 -7.61 23.69 -13.16
CA VAL A 73 -7.59 25.16 -13.13
C VAL A 73 -6.20 25.67 -13.46
N THR A 74 -5.17 25.13 -12.80
CA THR A 74 -3.77 25.51 -13.03
C THR A 74 -3.10 24.74 -14.16
N GLN A 75 -3.77 23.72 -14.71
CA GLN A 75 -3.26 22.79 -15.73
C GLN A 75 -1.93 22.15 -15.34
N SER A 76 -1.80 21.76 -14.07
CA SER A 76 -0.54 21.29 -13.51
C SER A 76 -0.67 19.93 -12.84
N TRP A 77 0.39 19.12 -12.96
CA TRP A 77 0.55 17.86 -12.24
C TRP A 77 1.27 18.09 -10.93
N SER A 78 0.84 17.38 -9.88
CA SER A 78 1.55 17.29 -8.62
C SER A 78 1.75 15.83 -8.22
N GLU A 79 2.92 15.55 -7.62
CA GLU A 79 3.26 14.28 -6.99
C GLU A 79 3.45 14.53 -5.49
N THR A 80 2.71 13.79 -4.66
CA THR A 80 2.94 13.74 -3.21
C THR A 80 3.51 12.37 -2.85
N VAL A 81 4.67 12.36 -2.19
CA VAL A 81 5.39 11.14 -1.82
C VAL A 81 5.37 10.94 -0.32
N GLU A 82 4.81 9.82 0.11
CA GLU A 82 4.70 9.43 1.51
C GLU A 82 5.46 8.13 1.74
N THR A 83 6.32 8.08 2.76
CA THR A 83 7.16 6.91 3.02
C THR A 83 7.03 6.39 4.45
N LYS A 84 7.07 5.06 4.62
CA LYS A 84 7.08 4.40 5.92
C LYS A 84 8.16 3.31 5.94
N ARG A 85 8.87 3.19 7.06
CA ARG A 85 9.81 2.10 7.30
C ARG A 85 9.08 0.93 7.93
N ILE A 86 9.30 -0.27 7.41
CA ILE A 86 8.71 -1.54 7.84
C ILE A 86 9.84 -2.52 8.16
N ASN A 87 9.64 -3.38 9.15
CA ASN A 87 10.59 -4.42 9.49
C ASN A 87 10.58 -5.53 8.41
N ASP A 88 11.76 -6.01 8.01
CA ASP A 88 11.86 -7.07 6.99
C ASP A 88 11.12 -8.36 7.42
N SER A 89 11.10 -8.68 8.71
CA SER A 89 10.41 -9.86 9.22
C SER A 89 8.89 -9.84 8.99
N GLU A 90 8.29 -8.67 8.90
CA GLU A 90 6.85 -8.48 8.69
C GLU A 90 6.46 -8.61 7.21
N VAL A 91 7.40 -8.39 6.29
CA VAL A 91 7.08 -8.36 4.87
C VAL A 91 6.77 -9.76 4.33
N PRO A 92 5.67 -9.95 3.57
CA PRO A 92 5.33 -11.22 2.95
C PRO A 92 6.45 -11.80 2.10
N GLU A 93 6.61 -13.12 2.13
CA GLU A 93 7.74 -13.81 1.50
C GLU A 93 7.85 -13.52 -0.01
N HIS A 94 6.72 -13.48 -0.72
CA HIS A 94 6.71 -13.19 -2.16
C HIS A 94 7.25 -11.78 -2.48
N ILE A 95 6.95 -10.77 -1.66
CA ILE A 95 7.50 -9.41 -1.82
C ILE A 95 8.98 -9.40 -1.47
N ARG A 96 9.38 -10.04 -0.36
CA ARG A 96 10.80 -10.17 0.01
C ARG A 96 11.62 -10.84 -1.08
N ASN A 97 11.09 -11.90 -1.70
CA ASN A 97 11.78 -12.61 -2.76
C ASN A 97 11.96 -11.73 -4.01
N ARG A 98 10.98 -10.90 -4.36
CA ARG A 98 11.13 -9.89 -5.43
C ARG A 98 12.14 -8.80 -5.06
N LEU A 99 12.25 -8.42 -3.79
CA LEU A 99 13.24 -7.45 -3.30
C LEU A 99 14.68 -7.99 -3.30
N LYS A 100 14.88 -9.31 -3.34
CA LYS A 100 16.23 -9.91 -3.48
C LYS A 100 16.79 -9.75 -4.90
N SER A 101 15.93 -9.70 -5.92
CA SER A 101 16.34 -9.57 -7.32
C SER A 101 16.48 -8.11 -7.78
N GLY A 102 15.97 -7.14 -7.02
CA GLY A 102 16.11 -5.72 -7.30
C GLY A 102 15.83 -4.87 -6.08
N ASN A 103 16.42 -3.66 -6.03
CA ASN A 103 16.33 -2.81 -4.83
C ASN A 103 14.93 -2.22 -4.59
N THR A 104 14.11 -2.09 -5.64
CA THR A 104 12.76 -1.52 -5.57
C THR A 104 11.80 -2.39 -6.39
N VAL A 105 10.62 -2.65 -5.86
CA VAL A 105 9.55 -3.41 -6.52
C VAL A 105 8.24 -2.63 -6.45
N ASP A 106 7.47 -2.69 -7.53
CA ASP A 106 6.09 -2.20 -7.55
C ASP A 106 5.17 -3.24 -6.91
N ILE A 107 4.39 -2.82 -5.91
CA ILE A 107 3.39 -3.65 -5.24
C ILE A 107 2.00 -3.00 -5.25
N THR A 108 1.72 -2.19 -6.27
CA THR A 108 0.45 -1.47 -6.42
C THR A 108 -0.72 -2.44 -6.54
N ASP A 109 -0.59 -3.49 -7.35
CA ASP A 109 -1.65 -4.49 -7.55
C ASP A 109 -1.96 -5.26 -6.26
N GLU A 110 -0.93 -5.66 -5.50
CA GLU A 110 -1.12 -6.35 -4.23
C GLU A 110 -1.80 -5.44 -3.21
N VAL A 111 -1.40 -4.16 -3.14
CA VAL A 111 -2.08 -3.18 -2.27
C VAL A 111 -3.52 -2.95 -2.69
N ALA A 112 -3.79 -2.81 -3.99
CA ALA A 112 -5.14 -2.60 -4.51
C ALA A 112 -6.06 -3.77 -4.10
N LYS A 113 -5.56 -5.00 -4.27
CA LYS A 113 -6.28 -6.22 -3.90
C LYS A 113 -6.58 -6.30 -2.40
N GLU A 114 -5.59 -6.04 -1.54
CA GLU A 114 -5.71 -6.16 -0.08
C GLU A 114 -6.56 -5.05 0.56
N LEU A 115 -6.53 -3.86 -0.05
CA LEU A 115 -7.35 -2.72 0.35
C LEU A 115 -8.73 -2.70 -0.33
N GLN A 116 -9.00 -3.66 -1.23
CA GLN A 116 -10.22 -3.69 -2.05
C GLN A 116 -10.45 -2.37 -2.81
N LEU A 117 -9.37 -1.75 -3.26
CA LEU A 117 -9.42 -0.54 -4.06
C LEU A 117 -9.70 -0.92 -5.50
N HIS A 118 -10.65 -0.22 -6.12
CA HIS A 118 -10.77 -0.16 -7.57
C HIS A 118 -9.86 0.97 -8.04
N LEU A 119 -8.63 0.62 -8.41
CA LEU A 119 -7.65 1.54 -9.04
C LEU A 119 -7.80 1.51 -10.57
#